data_AF-A0ABD2M1Y8-F1
#
_entry.id   AF-A0ABD2M1Y8-F1
#
_cell.length_a   1.000
_cell.length_b   1.000
_cell.length_c   1.000
_cell.angle_alpha   90.00
_cell.angle_beta   90.00
_cell.angle_gamma   90.00
#
_symmetry.space_group_name_H-M   'P 1'
#
loop_
_entity.id
_entity.type
_entity.pdbx_description
1 polymer ?
#
loop_
_entity_poly.entity_id
_entity_poly.type
_entity_poly.pdbx_seq_one_letter_code
_entity_poly.pdbx_strand_id
1 'polypeptide(L)'
;MTNFPSFDELRQKFTNIKKWGHWRRPSAEEKEKEKGCPRRQKVAIIIPFRDRLLHLRMLLNNLHRFLQMQQLMAYQIVVVNQAFPAGNKTKDRFNRAKLLNVGFVEMLKQFCNHSVHCWDCVVFHDVDFVPENITNFYQCDRNAPKRLISATDEWDNYKYEWVFEFKF
;
A
#
# COMPACT_ATOMS: atom_id res chain seq x y z
N MET A 1 4.94 -25.21 -4.60
CA MET A 1 5.75 -24.09 -4.08
C MET A 1 5.44 -22.88 -4.95
N THR A 2 4.66 -21.92 -4.46
CA THR A 2 4.33 -20.71 -5.25
C THR A 2 5.56 -19.81 -5.32
N ASN A 3 6.19 -19.73 -6.49
CA ASN A 3 7.27 -18.77 -6.73
C ASN A 3 6.67 -17.36 -6.69
N PHE A 4 6.92 -16.64 -5.61
CA PHE A 4 6.56 -15.23 -5.49
C PHE A 4 7.61 -14.35 -6.17
N PRO A 5 7.20 -13.30 -6.89
CA PRO A 5 8.11 -12.48 -7.69
C PRO A 5 9.15 -11.79 -6.81
N SER A 6 10.40 -11.82 -7.24
CA SER A 6 11.51 -11.02 -6.74
C SER A 6 11.25 -9.52 -6.95
N PHE A 7 12.02 -8.66 -6.29
CA PHE A 7 11.90 -7.21 -6.51
C PHE A 7 12.23 -6.79 -7.95
N ASP A 8 13.12 -7.52 -8.63
CA ASP A 8 13.46 -7.25 -10.02
C ASP A 8 12.33 -7.61 -10.97
N GLU A 9 11.68 -8.75 -10.74
CA GLU A 9 10.46 -9.13 -11.47
C GLU A 9 9.33 -8.12 -11.22
N LEU A 10 9.17 -7.61 -9.99
CA LEU A 10 8.20 -6.55 -9.70
C LEU A 10 8.52 -5.25 -10.45
N ARG A 11 9.80 -4.86 -10.54
CA ARG A 11 10.22 -3.67 -11.29
C ARG A 11 9.95 -3.82 -12.78
N GLN A 12 10.21 -5.00 -13.34
CA GLN A 12 9.92 -5.29 -14.75
C GLN A 12 8.41 -5.33 -15.03
N LYS A 13 7.62 -5.85 -14.08
CA LYS A 13 6.16 -5.91 -14.19
C LYS A 13 5.51 -4.51 -14.13
N PHE A 14 5.98 -3.66 -13.22
CA PHE A 14 5.37 -2.37 -12.93
C PHE A 14 6.21 -1.19 -13.48
N THR A 15 6.34 -1.13 -14.80
CA THR A 15 7.15 -0.10 -15.49
C THR A 15 6.61 1.32 -15.35
N ASN A 16 5.32 1.47 -15.06
CA ASN A 16 4.67 2.76 -14.84
C ASN A 16 4.85 3.32 -13.41
N ILE A 17 5.50 2.57 -12.52
CA ILE A 17 5.83 3.01 -11.16
C ILE A 17 7.17 3.73 -11.20
N LYS A 18 7.18 4.99 -10.76
CA LYS A 18 8.39 5.79 -10.65
C LYS A 18 9.19 5.39 -9.42
N LYS A 19 10.42 5.92 -9.34
CA LYS A 19 11.29 5.77 -8.18
C LYS A 19 10.53 6.02 -6.88
N TRP A 20 10.92 5.28 -5.85
CA TRP A 20 10.30 5.28 -4.52
C TRP A 20 8.93 4.62 -4.45
N GLY A 21 8.36 4.07 -5.53
CA GLY A 21 7.02 3.48 -5.48
C GLY A 21 5.91 4.52 -5.72
N HIS A 22 6.26 5.62 -6.37
CA HIS A 22 5.32 6.67 -6.75
C HIS A 22 4.58 6.29 -8.02
N TRP A 23 3.26 6.44 -8.03
CA TRP A 23 2.45 6.36 -9.23
C TRP A 23 1.55 7.58 -9.34
N ARG A 24 1.33 8.01 -10.58
CA ARG A 24 0.38 9.05 -10.91
C ARG A 24 -0.43 8.62 -12.12
N ARG A 25 -1.73 8.94 -12.08
CA ARG A 25 -2.64 8.67 -13.18
C ARG A 25 -2.18 9.35 -14.48
N PRO A 26 -2.27 8.69 -15.64
CA PRO A 26 -1.91 9.31 -16.92
C PRO A 26 -2.77 10.54 -17.23
N SER A 27 -2.16 11.56 -17.85
CA SER A 27 -2.81 12.85 -18.13
C SER A 27 -3.99 12.77 -19.11
N ALA A 28 -4.02 11.76 -19.98
CA ALA A 28 -5.18 11.50 -20.86
C ALA A 28 -6.45 11.15 -20.05
N GLU A 29 -6.30 10.40 -18.96
CA GLU A 29 -7.39 10.04 -18.05
C GLU A 29 -7.67 11.11 -16.98
N GLU A 30 -6.73 12.03 -16.76
CA GLU A 30 -6.98 13.27 -16.00
C GLU A 30 -7.88 14.24 -16.80
N LYS A 31 -7.83 14.20 -18.14
CA LYS A 31 -8.64 15.04 -19.04
C LYS A 31 -10.10 14.56 -19.22
N GLU A 32 -10.42 13.30 -18.91
CA GLU A 32 -11.80 12.81 -18.72
C GLU A 32 -12.48 13.38 -17.46
N LYS A 33 -12.08 14.58 -17.04
CA LYS A 33 -12.76 15.36 -16.02
C LYS A 33 -14.03 15.93 -16.62
N GLU A 34 -15.02 15.06 -16.81
CA GLU A 34 -16.40 15.46 -17.04
C GLU A 34 -16.87 16.31 -15.86
N LYS A 35 -17.56 17.40 -16.19
CA LYS A 35 -18.08 18.39 -15.25
C LYS A 35 -18.92 17.67 -14.19
N GLY A 36 -18.46 17.67 -12.94
CA GLY A 36 -19.22 17.14 -11.79
C GLY A 36 -18.56 16.01 -11.00
N CYS A 37 -17.44 15.43 -11.45
CA CYS A 37 -16.76 14.39 -10.67
C CYS A 37 -15.99 14.97 -9.46
N PRO A 38 -16.11 14.38 -8.24
CA PRO A 38 -15.30 14.77 -7.09
C PRO A 38 -13.80 14.67 -7.39
N ARG A 39 -13.00 15.58 -6.82
CA ARG A 39 -11.53 15.53 -6.98
C ARG A 39 -10.99 14.22 -6.40
N ARG A 40 -10.37 13.41 -7.28
CA ARG A 40 -9.62 12.20 -6.91
C ARG A 40 -8.48 12.55 -5.95
N GLN A 41 -8.29 11.75 -4.90
CA GLN A 41 -7.29 12.00 -3.86
C GLN A 41 -5.89 11.54 -4.28
N LYS A 42 -4.87 12.24 -3.79
CA LYS A 42 -3.48 11.77 -3.71
C LYS A 42 -3.27 11.07 -2.38
N VAL A 43 -2.80 9.83 -2.39
CA VAL A 43 -2.74 8.98 -1.19
C VAL A 43 -1.32 8.52 -0.89
N ALA A 44 -0.83 8.77 0.31
CA ALA A 44 0.39 8.12 0.80
C ALA A 44 0.04 6.88 1.62
N ILE A 45 0.73 5.77 1.37
CA ILE A 45 0.59 4.50 2.09
C ILE A 45 1.88 4.25 2.87
N ILE A 46 1.80 4.19 4.20
CA ILE A 46 2.95 3.94 5.07
C ILE A 46 2.84 2.52 5.60
N ILE A 47 3.89 1.73 5.36
CA ILE A 47 3.99 0.32 5.74
C ILE A 47 5.12 0.15 6.76
N PRO A 48 4.82 -0.18 8.03
CA PRO A 48 5.83 -0.52 8.99
C PRO A 48 6.37 -1.91 8.66
N PHE A 49 7.69 -2.08 8.70
CA PHE A 49 8.34 -3.28 8.18
C PHE A 49 9.52 -3.72 9.06
N ARG A 50 9.67 -5.03 9.23
CA ARG A 50 10.88 -5.68 9.75
C ARG A 50 10.88 -7.15 9.36
N ASP A 51 11.94 -7.61 8.68
CA ASP A 51 12.22 -9.03 8.40
C ASP A 51 11.05 -9.84 7.79
N ARG A 52 10.22 -9.21 6.94
CA ARG A 52 9.06 -9.84 6.27
C ARG A 52 9.10 -9.70 4.75
N LEU A 53 10.29 -9.89 4.15
CA LEU A 53 10.52 -9.62 2.72
C LEU A 53 9.57 -10.38 1.80
N LEU A 54 9.21 -11.62 2.15
CA LEU A 54 8.24 -12.39 1.38
C LEU A 54 6.87 -11.72 1.34
N HIS A 55 6.33 -11.35 2.51
CA HIS A 55 5.04 -10.68 2.61
C HIS A 55 5.06 -9.31 1.92
N LEU A 56 6.17 -8.57 2.02
CA LEU A 56 6.30 -7.31 1.31
C LEU A 56 6.22 -7.49 -0.21
N ARG A 57 6.89 -8.52 -0.77
CA ARG A 57 6.82 -8.80 -2.22
C ARG A 57 5.41 -9.21 -2.64
N MET A 58 4.74 -10.04 -1.84
CA MET A 58 3.34 -10.42 -2.07
C MET A 58 2.41 -9.20 -2.03
N LEU A 59 2.57 -8.35 -1.02
CA LEU A 59 1.79 -7.14 -0.87
C LEU A 59 2.01 -6.20 -2.05
N LEU A 60 3.25 -5.86 -2.40
CA LEU A 60 3.54 -4.95 -3.51
C LEU A 60 3.03 -5.48 -4.86
N ASN A 61 3.12 -6.79 -5.09
CA ASN A 61 2.59 -7.44 -6.28
C ASN A 61 1.08 -7.21 -6.47
N ASN A 62 0.32 -7.18 -5.38
CA ASN A 62 -1.13 -7.03 -5.40
C ASN A 62 -1.56 -5.57 -5.23
N LEU A 63 -0.97 -4.87 -4.27
CA LEU A 63 -1.35 -3.53 -3.86
C LEU A 63 -1.14 -2.50 -4.98
N HIS A 64 -0.07 -2.60 -5.77
CA HIS A 64 0.12 -1.70 -6.92
C HIS A 64 -1.01 -1.84 -7.93
N ARG A 65 -1.34 -3.06 -8.35
CA ARG A 65 -2.46 -3.31 -9.27
C ARG A 65 -3.77 -2.83 -8.66
N PHE A 66 -4.02 -3.15 -7.39
CA PHE A 66 -5.21 -2.74 -6.65
C PHE A 66 -5.40 -1.22 -6.64
N LEU A 67 -4.37 -0.46 -6.25
CA LEU A 67 -4.43 1.01 -6.18
C LEU A 67 -4.54 1.66 -7.56
N GLN A 68 -3.92 1.10 -8.60
CA GLN A 68 -4.04 1.60 -9.98
C GLN A 68 -5.44 1.39 -10.56
N MET A 69 -6.13 0.32 -10.15
CA MET A 69 -7.53 0.08 -10.52
C MET A 69 -8.50 1.02 -9.77
N GLN A 70 -8.05 1.65 -8.68
CA GLN A 70 -8.85 2.64 -7.97
C GLN A 70 -8.79 4.01 -8.65
N GLN A 71 -9.82 4.83 -8.43
CA GLN A 71 -9.90 6.18 -8.99
C GLN A 71 -9.02 7.19 -8.23
N LEU A 72 -7.78 6.82 -7.90
CA LEU A 72 -6.81 7.72 -7.27
C LEU A 72 -6.16 8.64 -8.30
N MET A 73 -5.75 9.84 -7.86
CA MET A 73 -4.97 10.76 -8.69
C MET A 73 -3.49 10.35 -8.70
N ALA A 74 -2.97 10.01 -7.53
CA ALA A 74 -1.62 9.54 -7.33
C ALA A 74 -1.54 8.72 -6.05
N TYR A 75 -0.55 7.84 -5.96
CA TYR A 75 -0.19 7.23 -4.70
C TYR A 75 1.33 7.11 -4.52
N GLN A 76 1.73 6.93 -3.26
CA GLN A 76 3.11 6.73 -2.87
C GLN A 76 3.18 5.68 -1.77
N ILE A 77 3.92 4.59 -1.98
CA ILE A 77 4.18 3.58 -0.95
C ILE A 77 5.49 3.92 -0.23
N VAL A 78 5.45 4.01 1.09
CA VAL A 78 6.61 4.28 1.96
C VAL A 78 6.77 3.12 2.91
N VAL A 79 7.84 2.34 2.74
CA VAL A 79 8.16 1.21 3.61
C VAL A 79 9.16 1.67 4.67
N VAL A 80 8.77 1.59 5.95
CA VAL A 80 9.57 2.04 7.09
C VAL A 80 10.17 0.83 7.79
N ASN A 81 11.45 0.56 7.53
CA ASN A 81 12.15 -0.60 8.08
C ASN A 81 12.72 -0.30 9.49
N GLN A 82 12.37 -1.13 10.48
CA GLN A 82 13.06 -1.14 11.78
C GLN A 82 14.29 -2.03 11.70
N ALA A 83 15.46 -1.42 11.55
CA ALA A 83 16.73 -2.13 11.59
C ALA A 83 16.95 -2.84 12.93
N PHE A 84 17.62 -3.99 12.90
CA PHE A 84 18.14 -4.61 14.11
C PHE A 84 19.41 -3.87 14.56
N PRO A 85 19.59 -3.60 15.86
CA PRO A 85 20.88 -3.14 16.37
C PRO A 85 21.96 -4.20 16.08
N ALA A 86 23.17 -3.73 15.76
CA ALA A 86 24.28 -4.52 15.22
C ALA A 86 24.40 -5.95 15.80
N GLY A 87 23.97 -6.94 15.00
CA GLY A 87 24.13 -8.37 15.30
C GLY A 87 23.12 -8.98 16.27
N ASN A 88 22.21 -8.22 16.88
CA ASN A 88 21.27 -8.77 17.84
C ASN A 88 19.81 -8.67 17.36
N LYS A 89 19.35 -9.75 16.70
CA LYS A 89 17.98 -9.87 16.19
C LYS A 89 16.91 -9.95 17.29
N THR A 90 17.28 -10.17 18.55
CA THR A 90 16.33 -10.42 19.64
C THR A 90 16.18 -9.25 20.61
N LYS A 91 17.09 -8.27 20.59
CA LYS A 91 17.14 -7.20 21.61
C LYS A 91 16.02 -6.16 21.49
N ASP A 92 15.57 -5.84 20.28
CA ASP A 92 14.58 -4.78 20.07
C ASP A 92 13.20 -5.34 19.68
N ARG A 93 12.18 -4.95 20.45
CA ARG A 93 10.78 -5.22 20.09
C ARG A 93 10.36 -4.40 18.88
N PHE A 94 9.51 -4.97 18.04
CA PHE A 94 8.93 -4.23 16.90
C PHE A 94 8.01 -3.14 17.43
N ASN A 95 8.23 -1.89 17.05
CA ASN A 95 7.38 -0.78 17.48
C ASN A 95 6.62 -0.22 16.27
N ARG A 96 5.49 -0.88 15.96
CA ARG A 96 4.60 -0.52 14.86
C ARG A 96 4.21 0.96 14.89
N ALA A 97 3.67 1.44 16.01
CA ALA A 97 3.19 2.81 16.13
C ALA A 97 4.29 3.85 15.90
N LYS A 98 5.49 3.62 16.45
CA LYS A 98 6.64 4.50 16.21
C LYS A 98 7.03 4.54 14.74
N LEU A 99 7.05 3.41 14.04
CA LEU A 99 7.39 3.36 12.62
C LEU A 99 6.36 4.09 11.75
N LEU A 100 5.07 4.00 12.08
CA LEU A 100 4.02 4.76 11.39
C LEU A 100 4.25 6.27 11.54
N ASN A 101 4.53 6.73 12.77
CA ASN A 101 4.81 8.14 13.04
C ASN A 101 6.09 8.62 12.33
N VAL A 102 7.18 7.84 12.40
CA VAL A 102 8.43 8.14 11.69
C VAL A 102 8.18 8.20 10.18
N GLY A 103 7.44 7.25 9.63
CA GLY A 103 7.08 7.23 8.22
C GLY A 103 6.34 8.48 7.78
N PHE A 104 5.39 8.97 8.58
CA PHE A 104 4.65 10.19 8.29
C PHE A 104 5.58 11.40 8.25
N VAL A 105 6.40 11.58 9.28
CA VAL A 105 7.34 12.72 9.37
C VAL A 105 8.36 12.68 8.24
N GLU A 106 9.00 11.53 7.99
CA GLU A 106 10.05 11.40 6.97
C GLU A 106 9.49 11.53 5.55
N MET A 107 8.28 11.05 5.30
CA MET A 107 7.59 11.28 4.03
C MET A 107 7.39 12.77 3.75
N LEU A 108 6.96 13.55 4.75
CA LEU A 108 6.77 14.99 4.59
C LEU A 108 8.09 15.72 4.28
N LYS A 109 9.18 15.31 4.92
CA LYS A 109 10.52 15.86 4.65
C LYS A 109 10.98 15.52 3.23
N GLN A 110 10.96 14.23 2.87
CA GLN A 110 11.57 13.72 1.66
C GLN A 110 10.79 14.05 0.38
N PHE A 111 9.45 14.06 0.45
CA PHE A 111 8.59 14.14 -0.73
C PHE A 111 7.72 15.39 -0.79
N CYS A 112 7.64 16.16 0.29
CA CYS A 112 6.66 17.25 0.42
C CYS A 112 7.25 18.61 0.78
N ASN A 113 8.57 18.71 0.89
CA ASN A 113 9.24 19.92 1.39
C ASN A 113 8.60 20.42 2.71
N HIS A 114 8.31 19.48 3.62
CA HIS A 114 7.63 19.70 4.90
C HIS A 114 6.16 20.12 4.84
N SER A 115 5.53 20.20 3.66
CA SER A 115 4.11 20.53 3.53
C SER A 115 3.21 19.35 3.86
N VAL A 116 2.34 19.50 4.87
CA VAL A 116 1.35 18.47 5.27
C VAL A 116 0.29 18.23 4.18
N HIS A 117 0.04 19.21 3.31
CA HIS A 117 -0.99 19.14 2.27
C HIS A 117 -0.49 18.61 0.91
N CYS A 118 0.72 18.05 0.86
CA CYS A 118 1.24 17.41 -0.34
C CYS A 118 0.46 16.13 -0.71
N TRP A 119 -0.09 15.43 0.28
CA TRP A 119 -0.96 14.28 0.14
C TRP A 119 -2.33 14.64 0.71
N ASP A 120 -3.40 14.22 0.03
CA ASP A 120 -4.76 14.50 0.48
C ASP A 120 -5.20 13.48 1.56
N CYS A 121 -4.56 12.30 1.57
CA CYS A 121 -4.83 11.21 2.50
C CYS A 121 -3.55 10.45 2.86
N VAL A 122 -3.50 9.94 4.09
CA VAL A 122 -2.46 9.02 4.57
C VAL A 122 -3.12 7.74 5.07
N VAL A 123 -2.67 6.61 4.52
CA VAL A 123 -3.11 5.26 4.89
C VAL A 123 -1.97 4.57 5.64
N PHE A 124 -2.26 4.09 6.84
CA PHE A 124 -1.38 3.19 7.58
C PHE A 124 -1.76 1.75 7.26
N HIS A 125 -0.80 0.97 6.78
CA HIS A 125 -1.08 -0.34 6.21
C HIS A 125 -0.07 -1.37 6.70
N ASP A 126 -0.52 -2.47 7.28
CA ASP A 126 0.38 -3.55 7.69
C ASP A 126 0.83 -4.39 6.50
N VAL A 127 2.02 -4.98 6.59
CA VAL A 127 2.61 -5.72 5.46
C VAL A 127 1.87 -7.01 5.12
N ASP A 128 1.04 -7.52 6.03
CA ASP A 128 0.43 -8.85 5.95
C ASP A 128 -0.99 -8.86 5.37
N PHE A 129 -1.67 -7.71 5.26
CA PHE A 129 -3.04 -7.67 4.73
C PHE A 129 -3.04 -7.34 3.25
N VAL A 130 -3.69 -8.17 2.44
CA VAL A 130 -3.88 -7.90 1.01
C VAL A 130 -5.37 -7.59 0.78
N PRO A 131 -5.72 -6.47 0.14
CA PRO A 131 -7.12 -6.17 -0.13
C PRO A 131 -7.66 -7.05 -1.26
N GLU A 132 -8.77 -7.74 -1.00
CA GLU A 132 -9.43 -8.61 -1.98
C GLU A 132 -10.56 -7.90 -2.75
N ASN A 133 -11.31 -7.04 -2.06
CA ASN A 133 -12.47 -6.37 -2.63
C ASN A 133 -12.10 -4.98 -3.17
N ILE A 134 -12.27 -4.77 -4.48
CA ILE A 134 -11.94 -3.51 -5.16
C ILE A 134 -12.78 -2.31 -4.66
N THR A 135 -13.94 -2.57 -4.05
CA THR A 135 -14.80 -1.54 -3.45
C THR A 135 -14.27 -1.00 -2.12
N ASN A 136 -13.23 -1.63 -1.55
CA ASN A 136 -12.51 -1.06 -0.41
C ASN A 136 -11.56 0.06 -0.87
N PHE A 137 -12.11 1.26 -1.06
CA PHE A 137 -11.35 2.41 -1.55
C PHE A 137 -10.28 2.87 -0.53
N TYR A 138 -9.00 2.87 -0.95
CA TYR A 138 -7.87 3.36 -0.15
C TYR A 138 -7.80 4.89 -0.26
N GLN A 139 -8.82 5.54 0.29
CA GLN A 139 -8.98 6.99 0.32
C GLN A 139 -9.54 7.39 1.69
N CYS A 140 -9.27 8.62 2.10
CA CYS A 140 -9.75 9.14 3.37
C CYS A 140 -11.16 9.69 3.20
N ASP A 141 -12.02 9.40 4.18
CA ASP A 141 -13.31 10.06 4.27
C ASP A 141 -13.13 11.50 4.74
N ARG A 142 -14.02 12.40 4.34
CA ARG A 142 -13.92 13.83 4.67
C ARG A 142 -14.18 14.13 6.14
N ASN A 143 -14.95 13.27 6.81
CA ASN A 143 -15.56 13.59 8.09
C ASN A 143 -14.98 12.78 9.26
N ALA A 144 -14.29 11.66 8.99
CA ALA A 144 -13.79 10.78 10.03
C ALA A 144 -12.61 9.92 9.54
N PRO A 145 -11.76 9.43 10.46
CA PRO A 145 -10.81 8.36 10.15
C PRO A 145 -11.54 7.10 9.65
N LYS A 146 -11.02 6.51 8.58
CA LYS A 146 -11.58 5.29 7.98
C LYS A 146 -10.81 4.05 8.43
N ARG A 147 -11.52 3.02 8.89
CA ARG A 147 -10.96 1.68 9.10
C ARG A 147 -11.07 0.87 7.80
N LEU A 148 -9.94 0.49 7.22
CA LEU A 148 -9.90 -0.25 5.93
C LEU A 148 -10.03 -1.77 6.10
N ILE A 149 -9.63 -2.32 7.25
CA ILE A 149 -9.72 -3.76 7.54
C ILE A 149 -10.95 -3.99 8.40
N SER A 150 -12.08 -4.32 7.77
CA SER A 150 -13.35 -4.62 8.43
C SER A 150 -13.57 -6.12 8.66
N ALA A 151 -12.98 -6.97 7.81
CA ALA A 151 -13.06 -8.43 7.84
C ALA A 151 -11.74 -9.02 7.33
N THR A 152 -11.37 -10.19 7.86
CA THR A 152 -10.20 -10.96 7.43
C THR A 152 -10.58 -12.43 7.37
N ASP A 153 -9.92 -13.20 6.51
CA ASP A 153 -10.02 -14.66 6.43
C ASP A 153 -9.72 -15.35 7.77
N GLU A 154 -8.82 -14.78 8.57
CA GLU A 154 -8.52 -15.29 9.92
C GLU A 154 -9.67 -15.11 10.93
N TRP A 155 -10.56 -14.13 10.73
CA TRP A 155 -11.64 -13.80 11.68
C TRP A 155 -12.99 -14.35 11.24
N ASP A 156 -13.22 -14.42 9.94
CA ASP A 156 -14.43 -14.97 9.36
C ASP A 156 -14.11 -16.37 8.82
N ASN A 157 -14.80 -17.40 9.31
CA ASN A 157 -14.74 -18.77 8.78
C ASN A 157 -15.31 -18.85 7.35
N TYR A 158 -14.75 -18.12 6.38
CA TYR A 158 -15.10 -18.26 4.97
C TYR A 158 -14.58 -19.62 4.49
N LYS A 159 -15.49 -20.60 4.41
CA LYS A 159 -15.26 -21.83 3.64
C LYS A 159 -15.28 -21.45 2.16
N TYR A 160 -14.12 -21.15 1.59
CA TYR A 160 -13.99 -21.06 0.14
C TYR A 160 -14.06 -22.48 -0.45
N GLU A 161 -15.16 -22.82 -1.12
CA GLU A 161 -15.21 -23.97 -2.02
C GLU A 161 -14.57 -23.59 -3.35
N TRP A 162 -13.52 -24.31 -3.75
CA TRP A 162 -12.92 -24.16 -5.07
C TRP A 162 -13.90 -24.69 -6.13
N VAL A 163 -14.51 -23.79 -6.91
CA VAL A 163 -15.43 -24.17 -8.00
C VAL A 163 -14.67 -24.60 -9.28
N PHE A 164 -13.34 -24.44 -9.32
CA PHE A 164 -12.52 -24.84 -10.46
C PHE A 164 -11.30 -25.67 -10.02
N GLU A 165 -11.37 -26.99 -10.20
CA GLU A 165 -10.22 -27.89 -10.16
C GLU A 165 -9.64 -28.06 -11.58
N PHE A 166 -8.35 -27.76 -11.76
CA PHE A 166 -7.60 -28.34 -12.87
C PHE A 166 -7.35 -29.82 -12.56
N LYS A 167 -7.96 -30.71 -13.33
CA LYS A 167 -7.48 -32.10 -13.41
C LYS A 167 -6.24 -32.09 -14.31
N PHE A 168 -5.09 -32.42 -13.74
CA PHE A 168 -3.92 -32.87 -14.51
C PHE A 168 -4.13 -34.32 -14.93
#